data_AF-A0A6B1DH79-F1
#
_entry.id   AF-A0A6B1DH79-F1
#
_cell.length_a   1.000
_cell.length_b   1.000
_cell.length_c   1.000
_cell.angle_alpha   90.00
_cell.angle_beta   90.00
_cell.angle_gamma   90.00
#
_symmetry.space_group_name_H-M   'P 1'
#
loop_
_entity.id
_entity.type
_entity.pdbx_description
1 polymer ?
#
loop_
_entity_poly.entity_id
_entity_poly.type
_entity_poly.pdbx_seq_one_letter_code
_entity_poly.pdbx_strand_id
1 'polypeptide(L)'
;MPPRRDTPGRKAPAPTAGLETADIRRRIREAIADAHLTGPEARRARTARAEEVGSELLERIAAPLFRTVAAALTAEGYRFTVSMPPGAVRLTSDASGDDYVEFALDTKRDPAAMLIRSARVRRDEGMIDERVVAEHPAIGALTDAHLFTALLTALRFVVDR
;
A
#
# COMPACT_ATOMS: atom_id res chain seq x y z
N MET A 1 35.92 -15.47 75.38
CA MET A 1 36.31 -15.27 73.97
C MET A 1 35.11 -15.60 73.08
N PRO A 2 34.35 -14.62 72.58
CA PRO A 2 33.32 -14.81 71.56
C PRO A 2 33.82 -14.39 70.16
N PRO A 3 33.24 -14.93 69.07
CA PRO A 3 33.71 -14.65 67.71
C PRO A 3 33.23 -13.29 67.18
N ARG A 4 34.08 -12.67 66.36
CA ARG A 4 33.84 -11.40 65.66
C ARG A 4 32.75 -11.58 64.61
N ARG A 5 31.80 -10.64 64.56
CA ARG A 5 30.79 -10.55 63.49
C ARG A 5 31.45 -10.03 62.22
N ASP A 6 31.42 -10.84 61.16
CA ASP A 6 31.70 -10.41 59.80
C ASP A 6 30.57 -9.51 59.30
N THR A 7 30.91 -8.29 58.91
CA THR A 7 30.04 -7.39 58.17
C THR A 7 30.09 -7.77 56.68
N PRO A 8 28.96 -8.03 56.00
CA PRO A 8 28.97 -8.25 54.57
C PRO A 8 29.17 -6.91 53.85
N GLY A 9 30.17 -6.88 52.96
CA GLY A 9 30.46 -5.75 52.09
C GLY A 9 29.22 -5.36 51.27
N ARG A 10 28.81 -4.11 51.43
CA ARG A 10 27.78 -3.47 50.60
C ARG A 10 28.30 -3.42 49.16
N LYS A 11 27.86 -4.36 48.33
CA LYS A 11 28.10 -4.35 46.87
C LYS A 11 27.45 -3.08 46.31
N ALA A 12 28.25 -2.22 45.68
CA ALA A 12 27.75 -1.02 45.01
C ALA A 12 26.70 -1.44 43.95
N PRO A 13 25.58 -0.70 43.80
CA PRO A 13 24.68 -0.95 42.69
C PRO A 13 25.44 -0.71 41.38
N ALA A 14 25.35 -1.66 40.45
CA ALA A 14 25.87 -1.50 39.10
C ALA A 14 25.30 -0.20 38.49
N PRO A 15 26.09 0.57 37.73
CA PRO A 15 25.53 1.72 37.03
C PRO A 15 24.43 1.18 36.12
N THR A 16 23.19 1.62 36.32
CA THR A 16 22.14 1.51 35.32
C THR A 16 22.71 2.16 34.06
N ALA A 17 22.99 1.34 33.05
CA ALA A 17 23.53 1.77 31.77
C ALA A 17 22.51 2.68 31.08
N GLY A 18 22.50 3.96 31.47
CA GLY A 18 21.91 5.02 30.69
C GLY A 18 22.73 5.17 29.42
N LEU A 19 22.06 5.37 28.28
CA LEU A 19 22.71 5.67 27.01
C LEU A 19 23.77 6.76 27.23
N GLU A 20 25.02 6.48 26.86
CA GLU A 20 26.08 7.47 26.97
C GLU A 20 25.79 8.66 26.06
N THR A 21 26.08 9.87 26.53
CA THR A 21 25.82 11.11 25.77
C THR A 21 26.45 11.09 24.37
N ALA A 22 27.58 10.39 24.19
CA ALA A 22 28.22 10.22 22.89
C ALA A 22 27.36 9.37 21.93
N ASP A 23 26.77 8.28 22.41
CA ASP A 23 25.84 7.44 21.64
C ASP A 23 24.54 8.16 21.30
N ILE A 24 24.00 8.93 22.26
CA ILE A 24 22.81 9.77 22.02
C ILE A 24 23.09 10.77 20.89
N ARG A 25 24.20 11.51 20.94
CA ARG A 25 24.56 12.47 19.88
C ARG A 25 24.83 11.81 18.53
N ARG A 26 25.43 10.60 18.53
CA ARG A 26 25.65 9.85 17.29
C ARG A 26 24.32 9.45 16.65
N ARG A 27 23.42 8.82 17.42
CA ARG A 27 22.08 8.42 16.96
C ARG A 27 21.22 9.61 16.51
N ILE A 28 21.33 10.76 17.19
CA ILE A 28 20.65 11.99 16.76
C ILE A 28 21.19 12.47 15.41
N ARG A 29 22.52 12.47 15.21
CA ARG A 29 23.10 12.88 13.92
C ARG A 29 22.72 11.93 12.79
N GLU A 30 22.71 10.63 13.06
CA GLU A 30 22.22 9.61 12.12
C GLU A 30 20.75 9.88 11.75
N ALA A 31 19.87 10.09 12.74
CA ALA A 31 18.46 10.40 12.50
C ALA A 31 18.23 11.72 11.73
N ILE A 32 19.05 12.76 11.99
CA ILE A 32 18.97 14.03 11.24
C ILE A 32 19.45 13.85 9.79
N ALA A 33 20.54 13.11 9.59
CA ALA A 33 21.04 12.80 8.25
C ALA A 33 20.00 12.00 7.45
N ASP A 34 19.39 11.00 8.08
CA ASP A 34 18.28 10.22 7.49
C ASP A 34 17.09 11.12 7.17
N ALA A 35 16.70 12.02 8.08
CA ALA A 35 15.60 12.96 7.85
C ALA A 35 15.87 13.94 6.68
N HIS A 36 17.12 14.31 6.44
CA HIS A 36 17.50 15.10 5.26
C HIS A 36 17.39 14.28 3.97
N LEU A 37 17.78 13.00 3.99
CA LEU A 37 17.69 12.11 2.83
C LEU A 37 16.25 11.69 2.50
N THR A 38 15.40 11.53 3.52
CA THR A 38 13.98 11.21 3.39
C THR A 38 13.09 12.46 3.49
N GLY A 39 13.69 13.64 3.37
CA GLY A 39 13.02 14.92 3.60
C GLY A 39 11.87 15.19 2.61
N PRO A 40 11.10 16.28 2.84
CA PRO A 40 9.92 16.60 2.06
C PRO A 40 10.16 16.71 0.55
N GLU A 41 11.32 17.20 0.12
CA GLU A 41 11.68 17.31 -1.30
C GLU A 41 11.91 15.94 -1.95
N ALA A 42 12.67 15.06 -1.29
CA ALA A 42 12.88 13.69 -1.76
C ALA A 42 11.55 12.93 -1.83
N ARG A 43 10.67 13.12 -0.85
CA ARG A 43 9.30 12.58 -0.87
C ARG A 43 8.49 13.11 -2.06
N ARG A 44 8.47 14.42 -2.28
CA ARG A 44 7.77 15.03 -3.43
C ARG A 44 8.27 14.50 -4.76
N ALA A 45 9.58 14.36 -4.94
CA ALA A 45 10.16 13.81 -6.15
C ALA A 45 9.73 12.35 -6.39
N ARG A 46 9.73 11.51 -5.35
CA ARG A 46 9.22 10.13 -5.43
C ARG A 46 7.73 10.08 -5.76
N THR A 47 6.91 10.91 -5.11
CA THR A 47 5.47 10.97 -5.37
C THR A 47 5.18 11.41 -6.80
N ALA A 48 5.83 12.47 -7.29
CA ALA A 48 5.66 12.95 -8.67
C ALA A 48 6.06 11.87 -9.68
N ARG A 49 7.15 11.13 -9.43
CA ARG A 49 7.56 10.03 -10.32
C ARG A 49 6.57 8.87 -10.28
N ALA A 50 6.02 8.55 -9.11
CA ALA A 50 4.98 7.54 -8.99
C ALA A 50 3.68 7.94 -9.68
N GLU A 51 3.30 9.23 -9.63
CA GLU A 51 2.17 9.81 -10.35
C GLU A 51 2.30 9.63 -11.85
N GLU A 52 3.45 9.99 -12.42
CA GLU A 52 3.72 9.87 -13.85
C GLU A 52 3.65 8.40 -14.30
N VAL A 53 4.43 7.53 -13.64
CA VAL A 53 4.51 6.11 -14.00
C VAL A 53 3.16 5.40 -13.77
N GLY A 54 2.48 5.71 -12.67
CA GLY A 54 1.18 5.11 -12.34
C GLY A 54 0.08 5.54 -13.32
N SER A 55 0.05 6.82 -13.71
CA SER A 55 -0.93 7.33 -14.68
C SER A 55 -0.71 6.69 -16.05
N GLU A 56 0.54 6.59 -16.51
CA GLU A 56 0.88 5.92 -17.76
C GLU A 56 0.46 4.44 -17.74
N LEU A 57 0.71 3.73 -16.63
CA LEU A 57 0.31 2.34 -16.47
C LEU A 57 -1.23 2.17 -16.54
N LEU A 58 -1.98 3.05 -15.88
CA LEU A 58 -3.44 3.02 -15.89
C LEU A 58 -4.00 3.22 -17.30
N GLU A 59 -3.47 4.20 -18.04
CA GLU A 59 -3.93 4.52 -19.39
C GLU A 59 -3.52 3.48 -20.43
N ARG A 60 -2.25 3.06 -20.42
CA ARG A 60 -1.68 2.22 -21.48
C ARG A 60 -1.92 0.74 -21.29
N ILE A 61 -2.09 0.28 -20.05
CA ILE A 61 -2.20 -1.15 -19.73
C ILE A 61 -3.52 -1.47 -19.05
N ALA A 62 -3.83 -0.81 -17.93
CA ALA A 62 -5.00 -1.18 -17.13
C ALA A 62 -6.33 -0.91 -17.87
N ALA A 63 -6.47 0.24 -18.55
CA ALA A 63 -7.69 0.59 -19.23
C ALA A 63 -8.02 -0.32 -20.42
N PRO A 64 -7.08 -0.65 -21.34
CA PRO A 64 -7.32 -1.67 -22.36
C PRO A 64 -7.67 -3.03 -21.75
N LEU A 65 -6.95 -3.46 -20.71
CA LEU A 65 -7.21 -4.73 -20.02
C LEU A 65 -8.64 -4.77 -19.45
N PHE A 66 -9.09 -3.70 -18.78
CA PHE A 66 -10.45 -3.61 -18.24
C PHE A 66 -11.51 -3.69 -19.33
N ARG A 67 -11.28 -3.07 -20.49
CA ARG A 67 -12.20 -3.15 -21.63
C ARG A 67 -12.28 -4.57 -22.19
N THR A 68 -11.13 -5.24 -22.34
CA THR A 68 -11.09 -6.65 -22.79
C THR A 68 -11.82 -7.56 -21.81
N VAL A 69 -11.59 -7.37 -20.51
CA VAL A 69 -12.27 -8.14 -19.46
C VAL A 69 -13.77 -7.85 -19.43
N ALA A 70 -14.20 -6.60 -19.59
CA ALA A 70 -15.63 -6.25 -19.68
C ALA A 70 -16.31 -6.94 -20.87
N ALA A 71 -15.64 -6.98 -22.02
CA ALA A 71 -16.14 -7.68 -23.21
C ALA A 71 -16.25 -9.19 -22.96
N ALA A 72 -15.26 -9.81 -22.30
CA ALA A 72 -15.30 -11.22 -21.94
C ALA A 72 -16.42 -11.53 -20.94
N LEU A 73 -16.57 -10.72 -19.89
CA LEU A 73 -17.66 -10.84 -18.91
C LEU A 73 -19.04 -10.73 -19.56
N THR A 74 -19.18 -9.84 -20.54
CA THR A 74 -20.44 -9.67 -21.30
C THR A 74 -20.80 -10.94 -22.06
N ALA A 75 -19.83 -11.62 -22.67
CA ALA A 75 -20.05 -12.91 -23.34
C ALA A 75 -20.51 -14.02 -22.37
N GLU A 76 -20.07 -13.94 -21.11
CA GLU A 76 -20.49 -14.83 -20.01
C GLU A 76 -21.81 -14.39 -19.33
N GLY A 77 -22.48 -13.35 -19.85
CA GLY A 77 -23.76 -12.85 -19.33
C GLY A 77 -23.66 -11.86 -18.17
N TYR A 78 -22.44 -11.42 -17.82
CA TYR A 78 -22.20 -10.40 -16.81
C TYR A 78 -21.95 -9.04 -17.45
N ARG A 79 -22.86 -8.09 -17.23
CA ARG A 79 -22.76 -6.74 -17.79
C ARG A 79 -22.01 -5.81 -16.85
N PHE A 80 -20.90 -5.27 -17.33
CA PHE A 80 -20.07 -4.32 -16.62
C PHE A 80 -19.69 -3.15 -17.52
N THR A 81 -19.62 -1.95 -16.94
CA THR A 81 -19.21 -0.72 -17.61
C THR A 81 -17.82 -0.27 -17.11
N VAL A 82 -16.93 0.07 -18.04
CA VAL A 82 -15.60 0.64 -17.72
C VAL A 82 -15.66 2.15 -17.68
N SER A 83 -15.08 2.75 -16.64
CA SER A 83 -14.88 4.20 -16.51
C SER A 83 -13.44 4.50 -16.05
N MET A 84 -12.97 5.73 -16.30
CA MET A 84 -11.66 6.19 -15.85
C MET A 84 -11.78 7.45 -14.99
N PRO A 85 -12.03 7.28 -13.67
CA PRO A 85 -11.91 8.39 -12.73
C PRO A 85 -10.47 8.92 -12.68
N PRO A 86 -10.25 10.14 -12.16
CA PRO A 86 -8.90 10.69 -11.99
C PRO A 86 -8.01 9.74 -11.17
N GLY A 87 -6.90 9.29 -11.76
CA GLY A 87 -5.95 8.39 -11.11
C GLY A 87 -6.45 6.96 -10.92
N ALA A 88 -7.49 6.53 -11.65
CA ALA A 88 -8.06 5.20 -11.53
C ALA A 88 -8.68 4.65 -12.83
N VAL A 89 -8.84 3.33 -12.88
CA VAL A 89 -9.66 2.63 -13.88
C VAL A 89 -10.63 1.74 -13.13
N ARG A 90 -11.93 1.86 -13.43
CA ARG A 90 -13.02 1.19 -12.71
C ARG A 90 -13.88 0.37 -13.65
N LEU A 91 -14.27 -0.81 -13.19
CA LEU A 91 -15.23 -1.71 -13.80
C LEU A 91 -16.43 -1.84 -12.86
N THR A 92 -17.59 -1.32 -13.25
CA THR A 92 -18.81 -1.27 -12.43
C THR A 92 -19.87 -2.23 -12.97
N SER A 93 -20.53 -2.99 -12.09
CA SER A 93 -21.63 -3.89 -12.44
C SER A 93 -22.87 -3.10 -12.84
N ASP A 94 -23.44 -3.41 -14.00
CA ASP A 94 -24.67 -2.77 -14.47
C ASP A 94 -25.91 -3.29 -13.72
N ALA A 95 -25.80 -4.44 -13.02
CA ALA A 95 -26.91 -5.06 -12.32
C ALA A 95 -27.21 -4.39 -10.97
N SER A 96 -26.18 -3.93 -10.27
CA SER A 96 -26.27 -3.32 -8.93
C SER A 96 -25.83 -1.86 -8.91
N GLY A 97 -24.99 -1.40 -9.84
CA GLY A 97 -24.45 -0.03 -9.90
C GLY A 97 -23.42 0.29 -8.79
N ASP A 98 -23.57 -0.33 -7.63
CA ASP A 98 -22.72 -0.16 -6.46
C ASP A 98 -21.56 -1.16 -6.39
N ASP A 99 -21.67 -2.29 -7.09
CA ASP A 99 -20.59 -3.28 -7.12
C ASP A 99 -19.55 -2.90 -8.18
N TYR A 100 -18.28 -2.82 -7.79
CA TYR A 100 -17.21 -2.45 -8.71
C TYR A 100 -15.88 -3.11 -8.36
N VAL A 101 -14.98 -3.16 -9.35
CA VAL A 101 -13.55 -3.39 -9.18
C VAL A 101 -12.79 -2.20 -9.77
N GLU A 102 -11.78 -1.69 -9.08
CA GLU A 102 -11.03 -0.50 -9.47
C GLU A 102 -9.54 -0.67 -9.23
N PHE A 103 -8.71 -0.32 -10.22
CA PHE A 103 -7.31 0.02 -9.95
C PHE A 103 -7.20 1.52 -9.68
N ALA A 104 -6.50 1.91 -8.62
CA ALA A 104 -6.30 3.30 -8.25
C ALA A 104 -4.87 3.54 -7.76
N LEU A 105 -4.29 4.66 -8.17
CA LEU A 105 -3.01 5.12 -7.63
C LEU A 105 -3.24 5.90 -6.33
N ASP A 106 -2.60 5.46 -5.25
CA ASP A 106 -2.58 6.17 -3.96
C ASP A 106 -1.23 6.84 -3.74
N THR A 107 -1.22 8.16 -3.95
CA THR A 107 -0.05 9.03 -3.81
C THR A 107 0.08 9.64 -2.42
N LYS A 108 -0.92 9.42 -1.55
CA LYS A 108 -0.90 9.88 -0.15
C LYS A 108 -0.01 8.97 0.71
N ARG A 109 0.12 7.70 0.33
CA ARG A 109 1.09 6.76 0.89
C ARG A 109 2.52 7.15 0.51
N ASP A 110 3.47 6.84 1.39
CA ASP A 110 4.91 6.94 1.12
C ASP A 110 5.56 5.61 1.51
N PRO A 111 5.97 4.77 0.53
CA PRO A 111 5.91 5.00 -0.91
C PRO A 111 4.47 5.01 -1.47
N ALA A 112 4.25 5.73 -2.57
CA ALA A 112 2.98 5.69 -3.30
C ALA A 112 2.70 4.27 -3.83
N ALA A 113 1.43 3.88 -3.92
CA ALA A 113 1.05 2.50 -4.20
C ALA A 113 -0.03 2.39 -5.28
N MET A 114 0.09 1.39 -6.14
CA MET A 114 -1.01 0.93 -7.00
C MET A 114 -1.90 0.00 -6.18
N LEU A 115 -3.17 0.36 -6.03
CA LEU A 115 -4.16 -0.38 -5.26
C LEU A 115 -5.16 -1.02 -6.19
N ILE A 116 -5.69 -2.18 -5.78
CA ILE A 116 -6.94 -2.71 -6.30
C ILE A 116 -8.00 -2.65 -5.21
N ARG A 117 -9.17 -2.12 -5.57
CA ARG A 117 -10.34 -2.05 -4.72
C ARG A 117 -11.45 -2.87 -5.35
N SER A 118 -12.19 -3.59 -4.52
CA SER A 118 -13.46 -4.17 -4.93
C SER A 118 -14.50 -3.86 -3.89
N ALA A 119 -15.67 -3.40 -4.33
CA ALA A 119 -16.80 -3.14 -3.46
C ALA A 119 -17.94 -4.05 -3.86
N ARG A 120 -18.64 -4.55 -2.85
CA ARG A 120 -19.87 -5.30 -2.99
C ARG A 120 -20.88 -4.79 -1.98
N VAL A 121 -22.03 -4.36 -2.46
CA VAL A 121 -23.11 -3.87 -1.61
C VAL A 121 -24.20 -4.93 -1.52
N ARG A 122 -24.44 -5.44 -0.31
CA ARG A 122 -25.48 -6.43 -0.02
C ARG A 122 -26.39 -5.86 1.08
N ARG A 123 -27.66 -5.59 0.76
CA ARG A 123 -28.78 -5.27 1.68
C ARG A 123 -28.35 -4.65 3.03
N ASP A 124 -27.84 -3.42 2.98
CA ASP A 124 -27.43 -2.57 4.12
C ASP A 124 -25.98 -2.69 4.64
N GLU A 125 -25.17 -3.63 4.14
CA GLU A 125 -23.73 -3.69 4.47
C GLU A 125 -22.88 -3.65 3.21
N GLY A 126 -22.09 -2.57 3.06
CA GLY A 126 -21.10 -2.42 2.01
C GLY A 126 -19.78 -3.05 2.45
N MET A 127 -19.33 -4.08 1.75
CA MET A 127 -18.01 -4.67 1.98
C MET A 127 -17.05 -4.16 0.91
N ILE A 128 -15.97 -3.52 1.34
CA ILE A 128 -14.89 -3.03 0.48
C ILE A 128 -13.62 -3.81 0.82
N ASP A 129 -13.07 -4.49 -0.17
CA ASP A 129 -11.73 -5.10 -0.11
C ASP A 129 -10.74 -4.17 -0.84
N GLU A 130 -9.66 -3.78 -0.15
CA GLU A 130 -8.57 -2.98 -0.72
C GLU A 130 -7.25 -3.74 -0.54
N ARG A 131 -6.49 -3.86 -1.62
CA ARG A 131 -5.19 -4.56 -1.63
C ARG A 131 -4.14 -3.77 -2.39
N VAL A 132 -2.93 -3.77 -1.86
CA VAL A 132 -1.75 -3.23 -2.55
C VAL A 132 -1.30 -4.22 -3.62
N VAL A 133 -1.21 -3.74 -4.87
CA VAL A 133 -0.69 -4.50 -6.01
C VAL A 133 0.83 -4.35 -6.09
N ALA A 134 1.31 -3.11 -6.00
CA ALA A 134 2.73 -2.78 -5.91
C ALA A 134 2.93 -1.38 -5.31
N GLU A 135 4.05 -1.20 -4.63
CA GLU A 135 4.51 0.10 -4.14
C GLU A 135 5.61 0.66 -5.06
N HIS A 136 5.75 1.98 -5.13
CA HIS A 136 6.83 2.61 -5.87
C HIS A 136 8.20 2.20 -5.27
N PRO A 137 9.20 1.79 -6.08
CA PRO A 137 9.31 1.92 -7.54
C PRO A 137 8.73 0.76 -8.37
N ALA A 138 8.26 -0.32 -7.74
CA ALA A 138 7.82 -1.54 -8.44
C ALA A 138 6.59 -1.33 -9.33
N ILE A 139 5.82 -0.25 -9.15
CA ILE A 139 4.72 0.14 -10.05
C ILE A 139 5.18 0.18 -11.52
N GLY A 140 6.41 0.66 -11.79
CA GLY A 140 6.95 0.75 -13.15
C GLY A 140 7.30 -0.59 -13.81
N ALA A 141 7.31 -1.68 -13.03
CA ALA A 141 7.56 -3.04 -13.53
C ALA A 141 6.27 -3.86 -13.66
N LEU A 142 5.11 -3.27 -13.38
CA LEU A 142 3.83 -3.95 -13.55
C LEU A 142 3.55 -4.18 -15.04
N THR A 143 3.15 -5.40 -15.36
CA THR A 143 2.76 -5.83 -16.70
C THR A 143 1.26 -6.09 -16.74
N ASP A 144 0.73 -6.27 -17.94
CA ASP A 144 -0.64 -6.75 -18.16
C ASP A 144 -0.92 -8.05 -17.39
N ALA A 145 0.01 -9.01 -17.37
CA ALA A 145 -0.14 -10.28 -16.65
C ALA A 145 -0.25 -10.08 -15.13
N HIS A 146 0.54 -9.18 -14.54
CA HIS A 146 0.46 -8.84 -13.12
C HIS A 146 -0.90 -8.22 -12.79
N LEU A 147 -1.32 -7.23 -13.59
CA LEU A 147 -2.61 -6.55 -13.40
C LEU A 147 -3.79 -7.50 -13.63
N PHE A 148 -3.72 -8.37 -14.64
CA PHE A 148 -4.77 -9.33 -14.92
C PHE A 148 -4.95 -10.34 -13.78
N THR A 149 -3.84 -10.83 -13.21
CA THR A 149 -3.88 -11.73 -12.05
C THR A 149 -4.54 -11.06 -10.83
N ALA A 150 -4.19 -9.80 -10.55
CA ALA A 150 -4.81 -9.03 -9.49
C ALA A 150 -6.30 -8.78 -9.75
N LEU A 151 -6.65 -8.41 -10.99
CA LEU A 151 -8.03 -8.18 -11.41
C LEU A 151 -8.90 -9.43 -11.29
N LEU A 152 -8.42 -10.60 -11.74
CA LEU A 152 -9.14 -11.86 -11.60
C LEU A 152 -9.40 -12.19 -10.12
N THR A 153 -8.44 -11.90 -9.25
CA THR A 153 -8.60 -12.13 -7.81
C THR A 153 -9.71 -11.25 -7.24
N ALA A 154 -9.74 -9.97 -7.60
CA ALA A 154 -10.78 -9.04 -7.15
C ALA A 154 -12.16 -9.31 -7.79
N LEU A 155 -12.21 -9.74 -9.05
CA LEU A 155 -13.47 -10.09 -9.72
C LEU A 155 -14.22 -11.20 -9.00
N ARG A 156 -13.52 -12.16 -8.39
CA ARG A 156 -14.16 -13.23 -7.61
C ARG A 156 -14.99 -12.66 -6.45
N PHE A 157 -14.58 -11.55 -5.86
CA PHE A 157 -15.33 -10.91 -4.79
C PHE A 157 -16.69 -10.38 -5.26
N VAL A 158 -16.75 -9.86 -6.50
CA VAL A 158 -17.91 -9.18 -7.07
C VAL A 158 -18.83 -10.10 -7.86
N VAL A 159 -18.28 -11.13 -8.51
CA VAL A 159 -19.03 -12.04 -9.41
C VAL A 159 -19.68 -13.21 -8.68
N ASP A 160 -19.15 -13.61 -7.52
CA ASP A 160 -19.69 -14.75 -6.76
C ASP A 160 -21.11 -14.44 -6.28
N ARG A 161 -22.08 -15.34 -6.55
CA ARG A 161 -23.50 -15.10 -6.23
C ARG A 161 -23.78 -15.33 -4.76
#